data_AF-A0A1G2VIM3-F1
#
_entry.id   AF-A0A1G2VIM3-F1
#
_cell.length_a   1.000
_cell.length_b   1.000
_cell.length_c   1.000
_cell.angle_alpha   90.00
_cell.angle_beta   90.00
_cell.angle_gamma   90.00
#
_symmetry.space_group_name_H-M   'P 1'
#
loop_
_entity.id
_entity.type
_entity.pdbx_description
1 polymer ?
#
loop_
_entity_poly.entity_id
_entity_poly.type
_entity_poly.pdbx_seq_one_letter_code
_entity_poly.pdbx_strand_id
1 'polypeptide(L)'
;MGIRCDQFMGLNKWALNFVKGEPVLVCTEEVTRVYPDGRRETLEPRPVHESSIKKEESGESYFGMFGDSYLLHEHTFPDGRVYFEKVQAEPWSSGPVFFLALQDENGDWVPESLWAEKVIKAI
;
A
#
# COMPACT_ATOMS: atom_id res chain seq x y z
N MET A 1 9.78 19.70 26.01
CA MET A 1 10.39 19.46 24.68
C MET A 1 9.40 18.62 23.91
N GLY A 2 8.71 19.17 22.91
CA GLY A 2 7.79 18.39 22.07
C GLY A 2 8.62 17.52 21.14
N ILE A 3 8.27 16.24 21.03
CA ILE A 3 8.86 15.32 20.05
C ILE A 3 8.40 15.82 18.67
N ARG A 4 9.35 16.21 17.82
CA ARG A 4 9.10 16.49 16.41
C ARG A 4 9.28 15.17 15.66
N CYS A 5 8.29 14.77 14.88
CA CYS A 5 8.34 13.58 14.05
C CYS A 5 7.65 13.84 12.72
N ASP A 6 8.10 13.12 11.70
CA ASP A 6 7.41 13.01 10.42
C ASP A 6 6.09 12.24 10.67
N GLN A 7 4.98 12.71 10.11
CA GLN A 7 3.69 12.01 10.20
C GLN A 7 3.28 11.53 8.82
N PHE A 8 2.94 10.25 8.69
CA PHE A 8 2.54 9.68 7.41
C PHE A 8 1.07 9.26 7.46
N MET A 9 0.21 10.04 6.80
CA MET A 9 -1.23 9.77 6.72
C MET A 9 -1.55 8.77 5.60
N GLY A 10 -0.73 8.74 4.55
CA GLY A 10 -0.89 7.81 3.44
C GLY A 10 -2.15 8.08 2.60
N LEU A 11 -2.69 7.02 2.00
CA LEU A 11 -3.90 7.06 1.19
C LEU A 11 -5.16 7.25 2.04
N ASN A 12 -6.15 7.95 1.49
CA ASN A 12 -7.45 8.07 2.13
C ASN A 12 -8.20 6.71 2.17
N LYS A 13 -9.28 6.62 2.95
CA LYS A 13 -10.04 5.37 3.12
C LYS A 13 -10.59 4.80 1.81
N TRP A 14 -11.03 5.65 0.89
CA TRP A 14 -11.57 5.21 -0.39
C TRP A 14 -10.44 4.61 -1.24
N ALA A 15 -9.31 5.30 -1.35
CA ALA A 15 -8.15 4.86 -2.12
C ALA A 15 -7.57 3.56 -1.56
N LEU A 16 -7.46 3.42 -0.24
CA LEU A 16 -7.04 2.16 0.41
C LEU A 16 -7.94 0.98 0.03
N ASN A 17 -9.26 1.19 -0.04
CA ASN A 17 -10.18 0.15 -0.46
C ASN A 17 -10.08 -0.12 -1.97
N PHE A 18 -9.87 0.92 -2.77
CA PHE A 18 -9.74 0.83 -4.21
C PHE A 18 -8.54 -0.03 -4.62
N VAL A 19 -7.37 0.17 -3.99
CA VAL A 19 -6.15 -0.59 -4.30
C VAL A 19 -6.00 -1.90 -3.50
N LYS A 20 -6.95 -2.22 -2.62
CA LYS A 20 -6.90 -3.45 -1.81
C LYS A 20 -6.97 -4.71 -2.67
N GLY A 21 -7.78 -4.65 -3.73
CA GLY A 21 -8.08 -5.76 -4.61
C GLY A 21 -8.92 -6.86 -3.94
N GLU A 22 -9.41 -7.79 -4.76
CA GLU A 22 -10.13 -8.97 -4.30
C GLU A 22 -9.15 -10.13 -4.06
N PRO A 23 -9.40 -11.04 -3.11
CA PRO A 23 -8.57 -12.21 -2.93
C PRO A 23 -8.76 -13.19 -4.10
N VAL A 24 -7.68 -13.53 -4.78
CA VAL A 24 -7.64 -14.49 -5.90
C VAL A 24 -6.78 -15.68 -5.50
N LEU A 25 -7.27 -16.89 -5.79
CA LEU A 25 -6.49 -18.12 -5.58
C LEU A 25 -5.26 -18.11 -6.50
N VAL A 26 -4.06 -18.07 -5.90
CA VAL A 26 -2.79 -18.05 -6.65
C VAL A 26 -2.22 -19.46 -6.78
N CYS A 27 -2.23 -20.22 -5.69
CA CYS A 27 -1.77 -21.60 -5.69
C CYS A 27 -2.46 -22.42 -4.61
N THR A 28 -2.28 -23.73 -4.70
CA THR A 28 -2.67 -24.66 -3.63
C THR A 28 -1.40 -25.33 -3.14
N GLU A 29 -1.12 -25.18 -1.85
CA GLU A 29 0.05 -25.80 -1.21
C GLU A 29 -0.27 -27.24 -0.80
N GLU A 30 0.50 -28.18 -1.32
CA GLU A 30 0.49 -29.57 -0.87
C GLU A 30 1.61 -29.79 0.15
N VAL A 31 1.23 -30.08 1.40
CA VAL A 31 2.20 -30.25 2.50
C VAL A 31 2.29 -31.71 2.90
N THR A 32 3.49 -32.28 2.77
CA THR A 32 3.80 -33.60 3.34
C THR A 32 4.71 -33.43 4.55
N ARG A 33 4.24 -33.84 5.72
CA ARG A 33 5.04 -33.91 6.95
C ARG A 33 5.80 -35.22 6.98
N VAL A 34 7.10 -35.15 7.24
CA VAL A 34 7.95 -36.33 7.50
C VAL A 34 8.41 -36.28 8.95
N TYR A 35 8.10 -37.33 9.71
CA TYR A 35 8.42 -37.44 11.13
C TYR A 35 9.78 -38.15 11.34
N PRO A 36 10.43 -37.97 12.51
CA PRO A 36 11.71 -38.62 12.80
C PRO A 36 11.70 -40.15 12.76
N ASP A 37 10.52 -40.77 12.91
CA ASP A 37 10.28 -42.22 12.80
C ASP A 37 10.10 -42.70 11.36
N GLY A 38 10.18 -41.79 10.37
CA GLY A 38 9.98 -42.08 8.96
C GLY A 38 8.53 -42.08 8.50
N ARG A 39 7.55 -41.87 9.41
CA ARG A 39 6.14 -41.69 9.04
C ARG A 39 6.00 -40.47 8.13
N ARG A 40 5.13 -40.59 7.13
CA ARG A 40 4.74 -39.47 6.25
C ARG A 40 3.25 -39.22 6.41
N GLU A 41 2.87 -37.95 6.49
CA GLU A 41 1.48 -37.51 6.56
C GLU A 41 1.26 -36.40 5.54
N THR A 42 0.42 -36.68 4.55
CA THR A 42 -0.03 -35.68 3.58
C THR A 42 -1.21 -34.94 4.19
N LEU A 43 -1.07 -33.63 4.35
CA LEU A 43 -2.16 -32.78 4.82
C LEU A 43 -3.09 -32.41 3.68
N GLU A 44 -4.30 -31.97 4.03
CA GLU A 44 -5.23 -31.43 3.05
C GLU A 44 -4.60 -30.23 2.32
N PRO A 45 -4.76 -30.14 0.99
CA PRO A 45 -4.23 -29.02 0.22
C PRO A 45 -4.76 -27.69 0.74
N ARG A 46 -3.86 -26.73 0.99
CA ARG A 46 -4.22 -25.41 1.50
C ARG A 46 -4.27 -24.39 0.37
N PRO A 47 -5.42 -23.74 0.09
CA PRO A 47 -5.48 -22.68 -0.91
C PRO A 47 -4.79 -21.41 -0.40
N VAL A 48 -3.92 -20.83 -1.23
CA VAL A 48 -3.25 -19.55 -0.98
C VAL A 48 -3.88 -18.50 -1.86
N HIS A 49 -4.37 -17.43 -1.23
CA HIS A 49 -4.98 -16.30 -1.93
C HIS A 49 -4.08 -15.07 -1.79
N GLU A 50 -3.97 -14.31 -2.87
CA GLU A 50 -3.31 -13.00 -2.89
C GLU A 50 -4.26 -11.94 -3.45
N SER A 51 -3.89 -10.67 -3.37
CA SER A 51 -4.69 -9.60 -3.99
C SER A 51 -4.66 -9.72 -5.51
N SER A 52 -5.81 -9.48 -6.15
CA SER A 52 -5.91 -9.30 -7.60
C SER A 52 -5.11 -8.10 -8.11
N ILE A 53 -4.80 -7.14 -7.23
CA ILE A 53 -4.05 -5.94 -7.56
C ILE A 53 -2.60 -6.17 -7.12
N LYS A 54 -1.69 -6.04 -8.08
CA LYS A 54 -0.27 -6.16 -7.83
C LYS A 54 0.25 -4.85 -7.26
N LYS A 55 0.87 -4.90 -6.09
CA LYS A 55 1.48 -3.75 -5.43
C LYS A 55 3.00 -3.87 -5.50
N GLU A 56 3.66 -2.86 -6.07
CA GLU A 56 5.11 -2.82 -6.23
C GLU A 56 5.66 -1.47 -5.77
N GLU A 57 6.94 -1.42 -5.41
CA GLU A 57 7.62 -0.15 -5.15
C GLU A 57 7.76 0.60 -6.47
N SER A 58 7.28 1.84 -6.52
CA SER A 58 7.36 2.68 -7.74
C SER A 58 8.79 3.14 -8.07
N GLY A 59 9.75 2.91 -7.15
CA GLY A 59 11.09 3.51 -7.20
C GLY A 59 11.11 4.97 -6.75
N GLU A 60 9.95 5.60 -6.54
CA GLU A 60 9.85 6.91 -5.91
C GLU A 60 9.81 6.77 -4.39
N SER A 61 10.53 7.68 -3.74
CA SER A 61 10.57 7.78 -2.29
C SER A 61 10.41 9.24 -1.91
N TYR A 62 9.68 9.47 -0.82
CA TYR A 62 9.64 10.76 -0.18
C TYR A 62 10.55 10.77 1.03
N PHE A 63 11.45 11.75 1.10
CA PHE A 63 12.34 11.92 2.23
C PHE A 63 11.68 12.86 3.24
N GLY A 64 11.35 12.33 4.41
CA GLY A 64 10.94 13.12 5.56
C GLY A 64 12.08 14.01 6.06
N MET A 65 11.75 14.98 6.92
CA MET A 65 12.74 15.94 7.41
C MET A 65 13.68 15.32 8.44
N PHE A 66 13.26 14.25 9.12
CA PHE A 66 13.99 13.65 10.23
C PHE A 66 14.73 12.35 9.86
N GLY A 67 14.91 12.09 8.57
CA GLY A 67 15.70 10.97 8.05
C GLY A 67 14.90 9.72 7.72
N ASP A 68 13.58 9.74 7.90
CA ASP A 68 12.70 8.67 7.46
C ASP A 68 12.45 8.78 5.94
N SER A 69 12.52 7.66 5.22
CA SER A 69 12.10 7.59 3.82
C SER A 69 10.82 6.78 3.69
N TYR A 70 9.87 7.32 2.93
CA TYR A 70 8.60 6.66 2.64
C TYR A 70 8.60 6.20 1.19
N LEU A 71 8.63 4.89 0.98
CA LEU A 71 8.52 4.28 -0.34
C LEU A 71 7.08 4.42 -0.85
N LEU A 72 6.93 4.98 -2.04
CA LEU A 72 5.66 5.10 -2.73
C LEU A 72 5.47 3.87 -3.62
N HIS A 73 4.22 3.44 -3.76
CA HIS A 73 3.91 2.23 -4.51
C HIS A 73 3.16 2.52 -5.81
N GLU A 74 3.32 1.62 -6.76
CA GLU A 74 2.44 1.49 -7.91
C GLU A 74 1.53 0.27 -7.73
N HIS A 75 0.31 0.41 -8.23
CA HIS A 75 -0.77 -0.58 -8.12
C HIS A 75 -1.25 -0.94 -9.52
N THR A 76 -0.91 -2.15 -9.97
CA THR A 76 -1.32 -2.67 -11.28
C THR A 76 -2.58 -3.50 -11.14
N PHE A 77 -3.65 -3.09 -11.83
CA PHE A 77 -4.95 -3.74 -11.82
C PHE A 77 -5.02 -4.88 -12.86
N PRO A 78 -5.96 -5.84 -12.70
CA PRO A 78 -6.13 -6.95 -13.63
C PRO A 78 -6.42 -6.55 -15.09
N ASP A 79 -6.97 -5.35 -15.31
CA ASP A 79 -7.24 -4.79 -16.63
C ASP A 79 -6.02 -4.13 -17.27
N GLY A 80 -4.88 -4.12 -16.57
CA GLY A 80 -3.62 -3.53 -17.01
C GLY A 80 -3.45 -2.05 -16.63
N ARG A 81 -4.46 -1.41 -16.03
CA ARG A 81 -4.33 -0.02 -15.55
C ARG A 81 -3.37 0.04 -14.38
N VAL A 82 -2.58 1.10 -14.33
CA VAL A 82 -1.62 1.34 -13.25
C VAL A 82 -1.97 2.64 -12.55
N TYR A 83 -1.94 2.60 -11.21
CA TYR A 83 -2.14 3.76 -10.36
C TYR A 83 -0.93 3.95 -9.44
N PHE A 84 -0.47 5.19 -9.32
CA PHE A 84 0.73 5.54 -8.57
C PHE A 84 0.35 6.30 -7.28
N GLU A 85 0.92 5.89 -6.15
CA GLU A 85 0.88 6.69 -4.93
C GLU A 85 1.74 7.94 -5.10
N LYS A 86 1.17 9.11 -4.85
CA LYS A 86 1.86 10.40 -4.98
C LYS A 86 1.50 11.31 -3.81
N VAL A 87 2.45 12.15 -3.39
CA VAL A 87 2.21 13.15 -2.34
C VAL A 87 1.26 14.22 -2.88
N GLN A 88 0.07 14.29 -2.31
CA GLN A 88 -0.91 15.33 -2.59
C GLN A 88 -0.59 16.61 -1.82
N ALA A 89 -0.23 16.48 -0.54
CA ALA A 89 0.05 17.61 0.33
C ALA A 89 1.00 17.24 1.47
N GLU A 90 1.78 18.23 1.90
CA GLU A 90 2.70 18.17 3.03
C GLU A 90 2.55 19.42 3.91
N PRO A 91 1.43 19.58 4.64
CA PRO A 91 1.34 20.63 5.66
C PRO A 91 2.33 20.38 6.79
N TRP A 92 2.74 21.46 7.44
CA TRP A 92 3.76 21.43 8.47
C TRP A 92 3.18 21.80 9.85
N SER A 93 3.22 20.86 10.80
CA SER A 93 2.76 21.07 12.17
C SER A 93 3.67 20.33 13.15
N SER A 94 4.68 21.06 13.66
CA SER A 94 5.81 20.48 14.42
C SER A 94 6.66 19.43 13.68
N GLY A 95 6.37 19.20 12.40
CA GLY A 95 7.01 18.25 11.47
C GLY A 95 6.15 18.16 10.18
N PRO A 96 6.66 17.60 9.08
CA PRO A 96 5.87 17.40 7.87
C PRO A 96 4.83 16.29 8.05
N VAL A 97 3.66 16.47 7.45
CA VAL A 97 2.58 15.48 7.44
C VAL A 97 2.25 15.07 6.01
N PHE A 98 2.50 13.82 5.64
CA PHE A 98 2.37 13.34 4.27
C PHE A 98 0.99 12.77 3.97
N PHE A 99 0.27 13.44 3.06
CA PHE A 99 -0.99 12.96 2.49
C PHE A 99 -0.73 12.41 1.10
N LEU A 100 -1.06 11.14 0.88
CA LEU A 100 -0.97 10.51 -0.44
C LEU A 100 -2.32 10.45 -1.12
N ALA A 101 -2.30 10.52 -2.45
CA ALA A 101 -3.41 10.23 -3.33
C ALA A 101 -2.92 9.42 -4.54
N LEU A 102 -3.84 8.99 -5.39
CA LEU A 102 -3.53 8.17 -6.56
C LEU A 102 -3.49 9.04 -7.82
N GLN A 103 -2.47 8.85 -8.65
CA GLN A 103 -2.46 9.30 -10.04
C GLN A 103 -2.59 8.11 -10.98
N ASP A 104 -3.22 8.31 -12.13
CA ASP A 104 -3.23 7.32 -13.21
C ASP A 104 -1.95 7.38 -14.07
N GLU A 105 -1.89 6.55 -15.12
CA GLU A 105 -0.80 6.50 -16.09
C GLU A 105 -0.58 7.80 -16.88
N ASN A 106 -1.57 8.68 -16.94
CA ASN A 106 -1.48 9.99 -17.60
C ASN A 106 -0.98 11.08 -16.63
N GLY A 107 -0.82 10.76 -15.34
CA GLY A 107 -0.49 11.71 -14.28
C GLY A 107 -1.71 12.48 -13.76
N ASP A 108 -2.93 12.08 -14.13
CA ASP A 108 -4.16 12.69 -13.66
C ASP A 108 -4.53 12.16 -12.27
N TRP A 109 -4.90 13.05 -11.36
CA TRP A 109 -5.34 12.67 -10.02
C TRP A 109 -6.68 11.92 -10.07
N VAL A 110 -6.76 10.79 -9.38
CA VAL A 110 -8.03 10.09 -9.14
C VAL A 110 -8.83 10.89 -8.10
N PRO A 111 -9.95 11.55 -8.45
CA PRO A 111 -10.57 12.56 -7.59
C PRO A 111 -11.00 12.02 -6.22
N GLU A 112 -11.51 10.80 -6.17
CA GLU A 112 -11.98 10.15 -4.95
C GLU A 112 -10.83 9.76 -4.01
N SER A 113 -9.60 9.68 -4.53
CA SER A 113 -8.41 9.43 -3.72
C SER A 113 -7.90 10.68 -2.99
N LEU A 114 -8.35 11.88 -3.40
CA LEU A 114 -7.88 13.13 -2.82
C LEU A 114 -8.39 13.32 -1.39
N TRP A 115 -7.51 13.78 -0.51
CA TRP A 115 -7.85 14.28 0.80
C TRP A 115 -8.57 15.62 0.69
N ALA A 116 -9.64 15.78 1.45
CA ALA A 116 -10.36 17.05 1.51
C ALA A 116 -9.49 18.13 2.15
N GLU A 117 -9.50 19.33 1.58
CA GLU A 117 -8.70 20.47 2.03
C GLU A 117 -8.88 20.79 3.51
N LYS A 118 -10.12 20.67 4.02
CA LYS A 118 -10.44 20.84 5.45
C LYS A 118 -9.67 19.90 6.37
N VAL A 119 -9.32 18.70 5.89
CA VAL A 119 -8.57 17.71 6.67
C VAL A 119 -7.09 18.08 6.67
N ILE A 120 -6.55 18.45 5.50
CA ILE A 120 -5.16 18.89 5.34
C ILE A 120 -4.90 20.16 6.18
N LYS A 121 -5.85 21.10 6.22
CA LYS A 121 -5.75 22.35 6.98
C LYS A 121 -6.03 22.23 8.49
N ALA A 122 -6.53 21.08 8.95
CA ALA A 122 -6.81 20.84 10.37
C ALA A 122 -5.56 20.37 11.15
N ILE A 123 -4.43 20.24 10.46
CA ILE A 123 -3.12 19.80 10.97
C ILE A 123 -2.39 20.96 11.68
#